data_AF-A0A1F3GE52-F1
#
_entry.id   AF-A0A1F3GE52-F1
#
_cell.length_a   1.000
_cell.length_b   1.000
_cell.length_c   1.000
_cell.angle_alpha   90.00
_cell.angle_beta   90.00
_cell.angle_gamma   90.00
#
_symmetry.space_group_name_H-M   'P 1'
#
loop_
_entity.id
_entity.type
_entity.pdbx_description
1 polymer ?
#
loop_
_entity_poly.entity_id
_entity_poly.type
_entity_poly.pdbx_seq_one_letter_code
_entity_poly.pdbx_strand_id
1 'polypeptide(L)'
;MRGTARYRFVYSPIFLGLYVILMLVSSVRLNVLNFDKLKPETLPILSKIFNTESLTSDLSALIVIGLILLTSALLFFFNSRVFNCGNPSLIAPLMFMIFVLTPPSALIFTGSIVAAPLVLTSIYISLFTKDNDRNIVFSVFLVSAATLFDFHLLVIVPLVFYYSLQSSSFELRNIVIALLMLALPYVFALSARHLFFGDSGIIFDGVVNDFKRISAPVIRVDSVAGGILILSFVLIFWRSIIMVGKLSGTYKILKSAAVSRNISFLIVLSVVSVLYPAVQPGFFFLISIPFSLIVSEYVTHESTTSNRRVEFLVLLILIAMSRLSVLI
;
A
#
# COMPACT_ATOMS: atom_id res chain seq x y z
N MET A 1 15.00 22.39 -29.18
CA MET A 1 13.94 22.19 -28.14
C MET A 1 12.77 21.27 -28.57
N ARG A 2 12.93 20.31 -29.51
CA ARG A 2 11.85 19.38 -29.95
C ARG A 2 11.89 17.97 -29.30
N GLY A 3 12.87 17.68 -28.45
CA GLY A 3 13.08 16.34 -27.87
C GLY A 3 12.37 16.05 -26.54
N THR A 4 11.91 17.07 -25.82
CA THR A 4 11.37 16.94 -24.44
C THR A 4 9.89 16.52 -24.37
N ALA A 5 9.19 16.51 -25.51
CA ALA A 5 7.77 16.16 -25.63
C ALA A 5 7.51 14.67 -25.94
N ARG A 6 8.52 13.89 -26.35
CA ARG A 6 8.34 12.46 -26.66
C ARG A 6 7.95 11.70 -25.38
N TYR A 7 6.92 10.85 -25.50
CA TYR A 7 6.39 9.98 -24.43
C TYR A 7 5.78 10.68 -23.20
N ARG A 8 5.41 11.97 -23.29
CA ARG A 8 4.65 12.63 -22.20
C ARG A 8 3.26 12.04 -21.97
N PHE A 9 2.68 11.42 -23.00
CA PHE A 9 1.37 10.79 -22.92
C PHE A 9 1.31 9.61 -21.93
N VAL A 10 2.45 8.93 -21.67
CA VAL A 10 2.51 7.70 -20.85
C VAL A 10 2.11 7.95 -19.39
N TYR A 11 2.30 9.17 -18.89
CA TYR A 11 1.84 9.58 -17.56
C TYR A 11 0.69 10.58 -17.62
N SER A 12 0.05 10.76 -18.79
CA SER A 12 -1.12 11.61 -18.90
C SER A 12 -2.29 11.00 -18.12
N PRO A 13 -3.08 11.80 -17.39
CA PRO A 13 -4.24 11.29 -16.65
C PRO A 13 -5.24 10.54 -17.53
N ILE A 14 -5.40 10.95 -18.79
CA ILE A 14 -6.31 10.30 -19.75
C ILE A 14 -5.80 8.89 -20.08
N PHE A 15 -4.53 8.75 -20.44
CA PHE A 15 -3.95 7.44 -20.76
C PHE A 15 -3.98 6.49 -19.56
N LEU A 16 -3.55 6.98 -18.39
CA LEU A 16 -3.59 6.18 -17.16
C LEU A 16 -5.02 5.83 -16.75
N GLY A 17 -5.98 6.73 -16.92
CA GLY A 17 -7.40 6.48 -16.65
C GLY A 17 -7.99 5.40 -17.54
N LEU A 18 -7.72 5.44 -18.85
CA LEU A 18 -8.12 4.39 -19.78
C LEU A 18 -7.48 3.04 -19.41
N TYR A 19 -6.20 3.07 -19.01
CA TYR A 19 -5.49 1.88 -18.55
C TYR A 19 -6.12 1.29 -17.27
N VAL A 20 -6.49 2.14 -16.30
CA VAL A 20 -7.19 1.71 -15.07
C VAL A 20 -8.52 1.03 -15.41
N ILE A 21 -9.30 1.59 -16.33
CA ILE A 21 -10.58 0.97 -16.76
C ILE A 21 -10.33 -0.43 -17.33
N LEU A 22 -9.31 -0.59 -18.19
CA LEU A 22 -8.92 -1.88 -18.74
C LEU A 22 -8.50 -2.88 -17.65
N MET A 23 -7.74 -2.41 -16.65
CA MET A 23 -7.32 -3.22 -15.51
C MET A 23 -8.49 -3.62 -14.59
N LEU A 24 -9.46 -2.73 -14.39
CA LEU A 24 -10.64 -3.00 -13.59
C LEU A 24 -11.54 -4.04 -14.27
N VAL A 25 -11.84 -3.85 -15.56
CA VAL A 25 -12.66 -4.79 -16.34
C VAL A 25 -12.01 -6.18 -16.40
N SER A 26 -10.70 -6.24 -16.64
CA SER A 26 -9.97 -7.52 -16.63
C SER A 26 -9.95 -8.17 -15.25
N SER A 27 -9.78 -7.39 -14.18
CA SER A 27 -9.80 -7.92 -12.81
C SER A 27 -11.17 -8.45 -12.39
N VAL A 28 -12.27 -7.77 -12.74
CA VAL A 28 -13.63 -8.26 -12.48
C VAL A 28 -13.87 -9.59 -13.20
N ARG A 29 -13.49 -9.69 -14.48
CA ARG A 29 -13.66 -10.91 -15.26
C ARG A 29 -12.82 -12.08 -14.71
N LEU A 30 -11.58 -11.81 -14.33
CA LEU A 30 -10.70 -12.83 -13.74
C LEU A 30 -11.15 -13.28 -12.35
N ASN A 31 -11.75 -12.39 -11.57
CA ASN A 31 -12.29 -12.71 -10.26
C ASN A 31 -13.47 -13.69 -10.40
N VAL A 32 -14.39 -13.45 -11.33
CA VAL A 32 -15.51 -14.36 -11.64
C VAL A 32 -15.02 -15.74 -12.07
N LEU A 33 -13.94 -15.81 -12.88
CA LEU A 33 -13.41 -17.08 -13.40
C LEU A 33 -12.63 -17.91 -12.37
N ASN A 34 -12.05 -17.29 -11.34
CA ASN A 34 -11.16 -17.96 -10.39
C ASN A 34 -11.68 -17.99 -8.94
N PHE A 35 -12.90 -17.53 -8.70
CA PHE A 35 -13.43 -17.35 -7.33
C PHE A 35 -13.46 -18.64 -6.51
N ASP A 36 -13.77 -19.79 -7.13
CA ASP A 36 -13.79 -21.09 -6.46
C ASP A 36 -12.42 -21.52 -5.91
N LYS A 37 -11.33 -20.96 -6.44
CA LYS A 37 -9.95 -21.25 -6.01
C LYS A 37 -9.44 -20.30 -4.93
N LEU A 38 -10.08 -19.14 -4.74
CA LEU A 38 -9.57 -18.03 -3.94
C LEU A 38 -10.69 -17.46 -3.06
N LYS A 39 -10.82 -17.98 -1.84
CA LYS A 39 -11.81 -17.54 -0.86
C LYS A 39 -11.35 -16.29 -0.10
N PRO A 40 -12.28 -15.37 0.27
CA PRO A 40 -11.96 -14.23 1.11
C PRO A 40 -11.39 -14.69 2.45
N GLU A 41 -10.41 -13.93 2.96
CA GLU A 41 -9.73 -14.27 4.20
C GLU A 41 -10.62 -13.95 5.41
N THR A 42 -10.70 -14.87 6.37
CA THR A 42 -11.38 -14.65 7.64
C THR A 42 -10.57 -13.69 8.49
N LEU A 43 -11.07 -12.46 8.67
CA LEU A 43 -10.40 -11.47 9.50
C LEU A 43 -10.55 -11.83 10.99
N PRO A 44 -9.45 -12.04 11.73
CA PRO A 44 -9.51 -12.45 13.13
C PRO A 44 -10.35 -11.50 14.00
N ILE A 45 -10.26 -10.18 13.79
CA ILE A 45 -11.02 -9.20 14.57
C ILE A 45 -12.52 -9.20 14.26
N LEU A 46 -12.90 -9.49 13.01
CA LEU A 46 -14.31 -9.58 12.59
C LEU A 46 -14.88 -10.99 12.75
N SER A 47 -14.06 -11.98 13.09
CA SER A 47 -14.51 -13.34 13.30
C SER A 47 -15.64 -13.37 14.35
N LYS A 48 -16.76 -14.00 14.01
CA LYS A 48 -18.05 -14.02 14.74
C LYS A 48 -18.91 -12.75 14.70
N ILE A 49 -18.37 -11.58 14.33
CA ILE A 49 -19.17 -10.37 14.06
C ILE A 49 -19.72 -10.42 12.63
N PHE A 50 -18.85 -10.81 11.69
CA PHE A 50 -19.16 -10.91 10.28
C PHE A 50 -18.68 -12.27 9.77
N ASN A 51 -19.58 -13.07 9.21
CA ASN A 51 -19.17 -14.31 8.57
C ASN A 51 -18.61 -14.01 7.19
N THR A 52 -17.28 -13.86 7.09
CA THR A 52 -16.57 -13.65 5.82
C THR A 52 -16.75 -14.82 4.85
N GLU A 53 -17.14 -16.01 5.33
CA GLU A 53 -17.45 -17.15 4.46
C GLU A 53 -18.80 -17.01 3.74
N SER A 54 -19.69 -16.11 4.22
CA SER A 54 -20.97 -15.79 3.56
C SER A 54 -20.88 -14.66 2.54
N LEU A 55 -19.71 -14.05 2.37
CA LEU A 55 -19.50 -13.01 1.34
C LEU A 55 -19.47 -13.66 -0.04
N THR A 56 -20.45 -13.30 -0.87
CA THR A 56 -20.42 -13.66 -2.30
C THR A 56 -19.28 -12.95 -3.01
N SER A 57 -18.83 -13.52 -4.14
CA SER A 57 -17.86 -12.94 -5.08
C SER A 57 -18.06 -11.45 -5.32
N ASP A 58 -19.31 -11.09 -5.63
CA ASP A 58 -19.63 -9.76 -6.13
C ASP A 58 -19.63 -8.74 -5.00
N LEU A 59 -20.09 -9.12 -3.80
CA LEU A 59 -20.05 -8.26 -2.62
C LEU A 59 -18.61 -8.03 -2.15
N SER A 60 -17.77 -9.06 -2.15
CA SER A 60 -16.33 -8.93 -1.86
C SER A 60 -15.67 -7.96 -2.82
N ALA A 61 -15.90 -8.13 -4.13
CA ALA A 61 -15.33 -7.25 -5.15
C ALA A 61 -15.80 -5.80 -4.98
N LEU A 62 -17.07 -5.56 -4.71
CA LEU A 62 -17.62 -4.20 -4.50
C LEU A 62 -16.98 -3.50 -3.30
N ILE A 63 -16.83 -4.20 -2.16
CA ILE A 63 -16.19 -3.65 -0.97
C ILE A 63 -14.72 -3.31 -1.27
N VAL A 64 -14.00 -4.21 -1.92
CA VAL A 64 -12.60 -4.00 -2.29
C VAL A 64 -12.45 -2.82 -3.25
N ILE A 65 -13.29 -2.71 -4.28
CA ILE A 65 -13.30 -1.55 -5.19
C ILE A 65 -13.57 -0.25 -4.40
N GLY A 66 -14.52 -0.26 -3.48
CA GLY A 66 -14.79 0.88 -2.60
C GLY A 66 -13.57 1.31 -1.78
N LEU A 67 -12.84 0.36 -1.21
CA LEU A 67 -11.61 0.62 -0.45
C LEU A 67 -10.44 1.07 -1.33
N ILE A 68 -10.32 0.57 -2.56
CA ILE A 68 -9.36 1.06 -3.57
C ILE A 68 -9.65 2.52 -3.89
N LEU A 69 -10.91 2.86 -4.17
CA LEU A 69 -11.31 4.22 -4.50
C LEU A 69 -11.08 5.16 -3.31
N LEU A 70 -11.42 4.73 -2.09
CA LEU A 70 -11.16 5.50 -0.87
C LEU A 70 -9.66 5.75 -0.67
N THR A 71 -8.83 4.71 -0.79
CA THR A 71 -7.37 4.83 -0.64
C THR A 71 -6.79 5.73 -1.73
N SER A 72 -7.27 5.61 -2.97
CA SER A 72 -6.87 6.47 -4.07
C SER A 72 -7.28 7.93 -3.87
N ALA A 73 -8.46 8.19 -3.31
CA ALA A 73 -8.92 9.54 -3.00
C ALA A 73 -8.05 10.17 -1.90
N LEU A 74 -7.77 9.43 -0.82
CA LEU A 74 -6.82 9.86 0.22
C LEU A 74 -5.44 10.15 -0.37
N LEU A 75 -4.95 9.28 -1.25
CA LEU A 75 -3.68 9.47 -1.93
C LEU A 75 -3.68 10.73 -2.81
N PHE A 76 -4.79 11.05 -3.48
CA PHE A 76 -4.93 12.29 -4.25
C PHE A 76 -4.80 13.53 -3.36
N PHE A 77 -5.49 13.56 -2.22
CA PHE A 77 -5.40 14.67 -1.27
C PHE A 77 -3.97 14.83 -0.73
N PHE A 78 -3.33 13.73 -0.34
CA PHE A 78 -1.99 13.75 0.22
C PHE A 78 -0.92 14.10 -0.81
N ASN A 79 -1.01 13.55 -2.03
CA ASN A 79 -0.15 13.88 -3.15
C ASN A 79 -0.23 15.37 -3.49
N SER A 80 -1.44 15.92 -3.59
CA SER A 80 -1.67 17.33 -3.89
C SER A 80 -1.07 18.23 -2.81
N ARG A 81 -1.26 17.89 -1.53
CA ARG A 81 -0.79 18.73 -0.41
C ARG A 81 0.71 18.64 -0.13
N VAL A 82 1.34 17.47 -0.30
CA VAL A 82 2.73 17.23 0.12
C VAL A 82 3.69 17.15 -1.07
N PHE A 83 3.39 16.33 -2.06
CA PHE A 83 4.31 16.06 -3.17
C PHE A 83 4.25 17.14 -4.26
N ASN A 84 3.05 17.64 -4.56
CA ASN A 84 2.84 18.68 -5.59
C ASN A 84 2.67 20.10 -5.03
N CYS A 85 2.88 20.29 -3.73
CA CYS A 85 2.87 21.62 -3.08
C CYS A 85 1.60 22.46 -3.39
N GLY A 86 0.43 21.82 -3.47
CA GLY A 86 -0.86 22.47 -3.74
C GLY A 86 -1.38 22.27 -5.16
N ASN A 87 -0.57 21.78 -6.10
CA ASN A 87 -1.02 21.51 -7.46
C ASN A 87 -1.70 20.13 -7.56
N PRO A 88 -3.00 20.04 -7.91
CA PRO A 88 -3.68 18.77 -8.00
C PRO A 88 -3.13 17.94 -9.18
N SER A 89 -2.81 16.67 -8.91
CA SER A 89 -2.37 15.72 -9.94
C SER A 89 -2.93 14.33 -9.66
N LEU A 90 -3.57 13.76 -10.69
CA LEU A 90 -4.18 12.44 -10.66
C LEU A 90 -3.17 11.31 -10.96
N ILE A 91 -1.91 11.64 -11.26
CA ILE A 91 -0.93 10.66 -11.73
C ILE A 91 -0.64 9.58 -10.67
N ALA A 92 -0.29 9.97 -9.43
CA ALA A 92 -0.02 9.01 -8.37
C ALA A 92 -1.25 8.16 -7.97
N PRO A 93 -2.46 8.76 -7.78
CA PRO A 93 -3.71 7.99 -7.60
C PRO A 93 -3.97 6.96 -8.70
N LEU A 94 -3.81 7.34 -9.96
CA LEU A 94 -4.03 6.42 -11.08
C LEU A 94 -2.95 5.33 -11.12
N MET A 95 -1.68 5.67 -10.90
CA MET A 95 -0.61 4.68 -10.78
C MET A 95 -0.85 3.68 -9.64
N PHE A 96 -1.34 4.15 -8.48
CA PHE A 96 -1.73 3.29 -7.37
C PHE A 96 -2.81 2.29 -7.80
N MET A 97 -3.89 2.74 -8.45
CA MET A 97 -4.92 1.83 -8.94
C MET A 97 -4.36 0.80 -9.93
N ILE A 98 -3.49 1.22 -10.85
CA ILE A 98 -2.85 0.30 -11.82
C ILE A 98 -2.03 -0.78 -11.11
N PHE A 99 -1.20 -0.38 -10.14
CA PHE A 99 -0.36 -1.31 -9.41
C PHE A 99 -1.21 -2.26 -8.55
N VAL A 100 -2.15 -1.75 -7.77
CA VAL A 100 -3.06 -2.58 -6.99
C VAL A 100 -3.81 -3.59 -7.85
N LEU A 101 -4.25 -3.19 -9.04
CA LEU A 101 -4.95 -4.05 -9.99
C LEU A 101 -3.99 -4.86 -10.87
N THR A 102 -2.71 -5.00 -10.54
CA THR A 102 -1.77 -5.85 -11.30
C THR A 102 -1.92 -7.35 -10.97
N PRO A 103 -1.98 -7.81 -9.71
CA PRO A 103 -2.15 -9.23 -9.39
C PRO A 103 -3.60 -9.73 -9.61
N PRO A 104 -3.79 -10.96 -10.10
CA PRO A 104 -5.13 -11.53 -10.35
C PRO A 104 -6.02 -11.60 -9.10
N SER A 105 -5.41 -11.68 -7.93
CA SER A 105 -6.03 -11.67 -6.61
C SER A 105 -6.47 -10.28 -6.11
N ALA A 106 -6.32 -9.22 -6.90
CA ALA A 106 -6.51 -7.83 -6.45
C ALA A 106 -7.90 -7.50 -5.87
N LEU A 107 -8.94 -8.25 -6.26
CA LEU A 107 -10.33 -8.01 -5.85
C LEU A 107 -10.80 -8.95 -4.72
N ILE A 108 -9.89 -9.74 -4.15
CA ILE A 108 -10.21 -10.62 -3.01
C ILE A 108 -10.13 -9.81 -1.73
N PHE A 109 -11.17 -9.89 -0.91
CA PHE A 109 -11.20 -9.22 0.38
C PHE A 109 -10.17 -9.83 1.34
N THR A 110 -9.25 -8.98 1.81
CA THR A 110 -8.15 -9.33 2.73
C THR A 110 -7.95 -8.21 3.76
N GLY A 111 -7.28 -8.54 4.86
CA GLY A 111 -7.03 -7.58 5.96
C GLY A 111 -6.20 -6.39 5.52
N SER A 112 -5.22 -6.62 4.64
CA SER A 112 -4.34 -5.59 4.09
C SER A 112 -5.11 -4.49 3.33
N ILE A 113 -6.22 -4.82 2.67
CA ILE A 113 -7.06 -3.86 1.92
C ILE A 113 -7.81 -2.93 2.87
N VAL A 114 -8.31 -3.46 3.99
CA VAL A 114 -8.98 -2.67 5.04
C VAL A 114 -7.96 -1.80 5.79
N ALA A 115 -6.77 -2.34 6.03
CA ALA A 115 -5.69 -1.64 6.73
C ALA A 115 -5.07 -0.50 5.91
N ALA A 116 -5.03 -0.62 4.57
CA ALA A 116 -4.39 0.33 3.66
C ALA A 116 -4.76 1.81 3.86
N PRO A 117 -6.04 2.22 3.92
CA PRO A 117 -6.41 3.62 4.16
C PRO A 117 -5.94 4.12 5.54
N LEU A 118 -5.93 3.24 6.56
CA LEU A 118 -5.46 3.57 7.91
C LEU A 118 -3.94 3.76 7.93
N VAL A 119 -3.19 2.87 7.27
CA VAL A 119 -1.73 2.97 7.12
C VAL A 119 -1.36 4.25 6.36
N LEU A 120 -1.98 4.51 5.20
CA LEU A 120 -1.72 5.72 4.42
C LEU A 120 -1.96 6.99 5.24
N THR A 121 -3.08 7.05 5.96
CA THR A 121 -3.42 8.19 6.81
C THR A 121 -2.46 8.34 7.98
N SER A 122 -2.05 7.23 8.61
CA SER A 122 -1.06 7.23 9.69
C SER A 122 0.29 7.79 9.23
N ILE A 123 0.80 7.33 8.09
CA ILE A 123 2.05 7.79 7.48
C ILE A 123 1.95 9.29 7.18
N TYR A 124 0.83 9.72 6.61
CA TYR A 124 0.60 11.13 6.29
C TYR A 124 0.59 12.02 7.54
N ILE A 125 -0.21 11.66 8.55
CA ILE A 125 -0.32 12.46 9.78
C ILE A 125 1.02 12.51 10.54
N SER A 126 1.85 11.45 10.45
CA SER A 126 3.19 11.45 11.05
C SER A 126 4.07 12.62 10.57
N LEU A 127 3.82 13.17 9.37
CA LEU A 127 4.59 14.29 8.80
C LEU A 127 4.34 15.60 9.54
N PHE A 128 3.19 15.74 10.19
CA PHE A 128 2.72 16.98 10.80
C PHE A 128 2.69 16.90 12.33
N THR A 129 3.33 15.91 12.94
CA THR A 129 3.32 15.76 14.41
C THR A 129 4.07 16.87 15.14
N LYS A 130 4.94 17.61 14.44
CA LYS A 130 5.54 18.84 14.96
C LYS A 130 4.52 19.92 15.30
N ASP A 131 3.41 19.96 14.58
CA ASP A 131 2.44 21.05 14.66
C ASP A 131 1.42 20.82 15.79
N ASN A 132 1.17 19.57 16.19
CA ASN A 132 0.13 19.22 17.15
C ASN A 132 0.31 17.81 17.73
N ASP A 133 0.26 17.66 19.06
CA ASP A 133 0.27 16.37 19.76
C ASP A 133 -0.89 15.46 19.33
N ARG A 134 -2.03 16.03 18.88
CA ARG A 134 -3.15 15.27 18.29
C ARG A 134 -2.70 14.44 17.09
N ASN A 135 -1.72 14.91 16.32
CA ASN A 135 -1.23 14.17 15.17
C ASN A 135 -0.42 12.94 15.61
N ILE A 136 0.30 12.99 16.75
CA ILE A 136 0.96 11.80 17.32
C ILE A 136 -0.11 10.77 17.70
N VAL A 137 -1.16 11.25 18.39
CA VAL A 137 -2.29 10.42 18.82
C VAL A 137 -2.92 9.70 17.63
N PHE A 138 -3.36 10.45 16.61
CA PHE A 138 -4.01 9.86 15.44
C PHE A 138 -3.07 8.98 14.62
N SER A 139 -1.81 9.38 14.43
CA SER A 139 -0.83 8.57 13.69
C SER A 139 -0.66 7.20 14.32
N VAL A 140 -0.38 7.14 15.62
CA VAL A 140 -0.07 5.88 16.31
C VAL A 140 -1.33 5.04 16.51
N PHE A 141 -2.46 5.67 16.84
CA PHE A 141 -3.75 4.99 16.94
C PHE A 141 -4.14 4.33 15.61
N LEU A 142 -3.99 5.02 14.48
CA LEU A 142 -4.39 4.49 13.16
C LEU A 142 -3.52 3.31 12.71
N VAL A 143 -2.20 3.37 12.89
CA VAL A 143 -1.34 2.21 12.55
C VAL A 143 -1.65 1.04 13.47
N SER A 144 -1.92 1.29 14.75
CA SER A 144 -2.29 0.24 15.69
C SER A 144 -3.69 -0.33 15.46
N ALA A 145 -4.61 0.44 14.91
CA ALA A 145 -5.91 -0.08 14.48
C ALA A 145 -5.75 -0.91 13.20
N ALA A 146 -4.85 -0.51 12.30
CA ALA A 146 -4.55 -1.24 11.07
C ALA A 146 -4.00 -2.64 11.34
N THR A 147 -3.15 -2.80 12.36
CA THR A 147 -2.57 -4.10 12.74
C THR A 147 -3.61 -5.10 13.26
N LEU A 148 -4.78 -4.64 13.70
CA LEU A 148 -5.87 -5.55 14.10
C LEU A 148 -6.55 -6.22 12.91
N PHE A 149 -6.45 -5.64 11.72
CA PHE A 149 -6.94 -6.24 10.47
C PHE A 149 -5.90 -7.14 9.80
N ASP A 150 -4.63 -6.82 9.95
CA ASP A 150 -3.50 -7.59 9.40
C ASP A 150 -2.29 -7.50 10.34
N PHE A 151 -1.99 -8.59 11.07
CA PHE A 151 -0.96 -8.59 12.10
C PHE A 151 0.46 -8.45 11.53
N HIS A 152 0.70 -8.74 10.25
CA HIS A 152 2.00 -8.54 9.61
C HIS A 152 2.42 -7.07 9.60
N LEU A 153 1.46 -6.15 9.72
CA LEU A 153 1.70 -4.71 9.86
C LEU A 153 2.36 -4.34 11.20
N LEU A 154 2.45 -5.25 12.18
CA LEU A 154 3.19 -4.98 13.42
C LEU A 154 4.64 -4.55 13.13
N VAL A 155 5.22 -5.00 12.02
CA VAL A 155 6.59 -4.64 11.60
C VAL A 155 6.71 -3.17 11.20
N ILE A 156 5.64 -2.51 10.74
CA ILE A 156 5.68 -1.08 10.37
C ILE A 156 5.42 -0.14 11.55
N VAL A 157 4.89 -0.66 12.67
CA VAL A 157 4.58 0.13 13.87
C VAL A 157 5.81 0.87 14.42
N PRO A 158 6.99 0.22 14.63
CA PRO A 158 8.18 0.92 15.10
C PRO A 158 8.61 2.07 14.19
N LEU A 159 8.40 1.92 12.88
CA LEU A 159 8.76 2.93 11.89
C LEU A 159 7.85 4.17 12.00
N VAL A 160 6.53 3.97 12.10
CA VAL A 160 5.56 5.05 12.34
C VAL A 160 5.85 5.73 13.67
N PHE A 161 6.08 4.95 14.72
CA PHE A 161 6.39 5.45 16.05
C PHE A 161 7.65 6.34 16.04
N TYR A 162 8.73 5.86 15.44
CA TYR A 162 9.97 6.62 15.28
C TYR A 162 9.73 7.93 14.53
N TYR A 163 9.02 7.92 13.39
CA TYR A 163 8.77 9.12 12.62
C TYR A 163 7.87 10.13 13.32
N SER A 164 6.89 9.67 14.08
CA SER A 164 6.01 10.54 14.86
C SER A 164 6.75 11.26 15.98
N LEU A 165 7.73 10.60 16.61
CA LEU A 165 8.60 11.20 17.64
C LEU A 165 9.69 12.10 17.03
N GLN A 166 10.32 11.67 15.94
CA GLN A 166 11.36 12.46 15.27
C GLN A 166 10.85 13.84 14.82
N SER A 167 9.61 13.89 14.34
CA SER A 167 8.95 15.13 13.93
C SER A 167 8.57 16.05 15.11
N SER A 168 8.10 15.51 16.23
CA SER A 168 7.51 16.28 17.34
C SER A 168 8.53 16.73 18.39
N SER A 169 9.46 15.84 18.73
CA SER A 169 10.55 15.91 19.72
C SER A 169 10.54 14.60 20.52
N PHE A 170 11.72 14.09 20.89
CA PHE A 170 11.87 12.90 21.74
C PHE A 170 11.64 13.25 23.23
N GLU A 171 10.47 13.79 23.55
CA GLU A 171 10.03 14.06 24.92
C GLU A 171 9.35 12.85 25.54
N LEU A 172 9.60 12.60 26.84
CA LEU A 172 9.00 11.50 27.59
C LEU A 172 7.46 11.52 27.56
N ARG A 173 6.87 12.72 27.58
CA ARG A 173 5.42 12.93 27.40
C ARG A 173 4.92 12.30 26.10
N ASN A 174 5.57 12.61 24.97
CA ASN A 174 5.18 12.14 23.64
C ASN A 174 5.32 10.63 23.51
N ILE A 175 6.36 10.05 24.12
CA ILE A 175 6.57 8.60 24.19
C ILE A 175 5.41 7.93 24.94
N VAL A 176 5.03 8.45 26.12
CA VAL A 176 3.92 7.89 26.90
C VAL A 176 2.60 7.99 26.14
N ILE A 177 2.30 9.13 25.51
CA ILE A 177 1.09 9.30 24.69
C ILE A 177 1.08 8.27 23.56
N ALA A 178 2.19 8.11 22.84
CA ALA A 178 2.29 7.17 21.74
C ALA A 178 2.11 5.71 22.21
N LEU A 179 2.72 5.32 23.34
CA LEU A 179 2.54 3.98 23.92
C LEU A 179 1.09 3.71 24.33
N LEU A 180 0.41 4.68 24.94
CA LEU A 180 -1.00 4.56 25.28
C LEU A 180 -1.86 4.38 24.01
N MET A 181 -1.59 5.16 22.97
CA MET A 181 -2.34 5.08 21.70
C MET A 181 -2.05 3.82 20.90
N LEU A 182 -0.88 3.20 21.11
CA LEU A 182 -0.57 1.87 20.60
C LEU A 182 -1.36 0.78 21.33
N ALA A 183 -1.49 0.88 22.66
CA ALA A 183 -2.22 -0.13 23.42
C ALA A 183 -3.74 -0.04 23.22
N LEU A 184 -4.26 1.17 23.01
CA LEU A 184 -5.68 1.48 23.08
C LEU A 184 -6.55 0.66 22.09
N PRO A 185 -6.24 0.56 20.78
CA PRO A 185 -7.00 -0.29 19.87
C PRO A 185 -7.08 -1.76 20.31
N TYR A 186 -5.97 -2.31 20.84
CA TYR A 186 -5.94 -3.69 21.33
C TYR A 186 -6.80 -3.87 22.57
N VAL A 187 -6.72 -2.94 23.54
CA VAL A 187 -7.56 -2.99 24.74
C VAL A 187 -9.04 -2.94 24.37
N PHE A 188 -9.43 -2.04 23.45
CA PHE A 188 -10.81 -1.97 22.97
C PHE A 188 -11.25 -3.25 22.26
N ALA A 189 -10.43 -3.78 21.35
CA ALA A 189 -10.74 -5.00 20.62
C ALA A 189 -10.87 -6.22 21.54
N LEU A 190 -9.93 -6.41 22.46
CA LEU A 190 -9.95 -7.50 23.43
C LEU A 190 -11.15 -7.39 24.37
N SER A 191 -11.44 -6.19 24.86
CA SER A 191 -12.59 -5.95 25.76
C SER A 191 -13.91 -6.20 25.04
N ALA A 192 -14.07 -5.70 23.82
CA ALA A 192 -15.26 -5.95 23.01
C ALA A 192 -15.44 -7.45 22.74
N ARG A 193 -14.38 -8.16 22.33
CA ARG A 193 -14.46 -9.61 22.12
C ARG A 193 -14.80 -10.39 23.38
N HIS A 194 -14.20 -10.01 24.50
CA HIS A 194 -14.51 -10.65 25.78
C HIS A 194 -15.98 -10.47 26.17
N LEU A 195 -16.51 -9.25 26.05
CA LEU A 195 -17.89 -8.93 26.42
C LEU A 195 -18.94 -9.57 25.50
N PHE A 196 -18.70 -9.58 24.18
CA PHE A 196 -19.70 -10.05 23.21
C PHE A 196 -19.57 -11.53 22.83
N PHE A 197 -18.37 -12.10 22.87
CA PHE A 197 -18.09 -13.44 22.34
C PHE A 197 -17.33 -14.37 23.31
N GLY A 198 -16.87 -13.86 24.46
CA GLY A 198 -16.17 -14.63 25.48
C GLY A 198 -14.79 -15.16 25.05
N ASP A 199 -14.21 -14.66 23.96
CA ASP A 199 -13.04 -15.28 23.29
C ASP A 199 -11.87 -14.31 23.02
N SER A 200 -11.43 -13.60 24.05
CA SER A 200 -10.32 -12.62 23.96
C SER A 200 -8.98 -13.23 23.52
N GLY A 201 -8.75 -14.53 23.72
CA GLY A 201 -7.49 -15.21 23.38
C GLY A 201 -7.18 -15.24 21.87
N ILE A 202 -8.19 -15.17 21.00
CA ILE A 202 -8.03 -15.34 19.54
C ILE A 202 -7.08 -14.28 18.93
N ILE A 203 -7.11 -13.05 19.45
CA ILE A 203 -6.22 -11.99 18.96
C ILE A 203 -4.77 -12.27 19.35
N PHE A 204 -4.53 -12.72 20.58
CA PHE A 204 -3.18 -13.09 21.05
C PHE A 204 -2.65 -14.32 20.32
N ASP A 205 -3.46 -15.35 20.18
CA ASP A 205 -3.09 -16.56 19.45
C ASP A 205 -2.81 -16.27 17.98
N GLY A 206 -3.59 -15.38 17.36
CA GLY A 206 -3.36 -14.89 15.99
C GLY A 206 -1.98 -14.25 15.83
N VAL A 207 -1.64 -13.30 16.70
CA VAL A 207 -0.32 -12.63 16.67
C VAL A 207 0.81 -13.64 16.87
N VAL A 208 0.70 -14.54 17.85
CA VAL A 208 1.73 -15.55 18.13
C VAL A 208 1.90 -16.53 16.97
N ASN A 209 0.79 -16.97 16.36
CA ASN A 209 0.82 -17.90 15.24
C ASN A 209 1.42 -17.25 13.99
N ASP A 210 1.21 -15.96 13.77
CA ASP A 210 1.80 -15.25 12.63
C ASP A 210 3.32 -15.15 12.76
N PHE A 211 3.86 -14.84 13.94
CA PHE A 211 5.32 -14.88 14.15
C PHE A 211 5.93 -16.26 13.95
N LYS A 212 5.18 -17.34 14.20
CA LYS A 212 5.63 -18.72 13.97
C LYS A 212 5.59 -19.13 12.49
N ARG A 213 4.87 -18.39 11.64
CA ARG A 213 4.69 -18.67 10.19
C ARG A 213 5.77 -18.02 9.31
N ILE A 214 6.76 -17.37 9.90
CA ILE A 214 7.92 -16.85 9.15
C ILE A 214 8.57 -18.02 8.42
N SER A 215 8.62 -17.92 7.09
CA SER A 215 9.17 -18.96 6.23
C SER A 215 10.43 -18.47 5.51
N ALA A 216 11.24 -19.40 5.01
CA ALA A 216 12.34 -19.05 4.14
C ALA A 216 11.81 -18.29 2.90
N PRO A 217 12.53 -17.27 2.40
CA PRO A 217 12.08 -16.49 1.26
C PRO A 217 11.96 -17.38 0.02
N VAL A 218 10.75 -17.45 -0.55
CA VAL A 218 10.50 -18.20 -1.79
C VAL A 218 10.07 -17.23 -2.88
N ILE A 219 10.87 -17.12 -3.93
CA ILE A 219 10.49 -16.45 -5.17
C ILE A 219 9.97 -17.55 -6.12
N ARG A 220 8.66 -17.66 -6.27
CA ARG A 220 8.06 -18.55 -7.27
C ARG A 220 7.98 -17.82 -8.61
N VAL A 221 8.63 -18.35 -9.63
CA VAL A 221 8.55 -17.85 -11.00
C VAL A 221 7.87 -18.92 -11.85
N ASP A 222 6.55 -18.79 -11.99
CA ASP A 222 5.74 -19.81 -12.68
C ASP A 222 5.85 -19.73 -14.21
N SER A 223 6.38 -18.63 -14.76
CA SER A 223 6.59 -18.46 -16.21
C SER A 223 7.72 -17.48 -16.52
N VAL A 224 8.32 -17.61 -17.72
CA VAL A 224 9.35 -16.69 -18.24
C VAL A 224 8.80 -15.25 -18.32
N ALA A 225 7.55 -15.09 -18.76
CA ALA A 225 6.89 -13.79 -18.82
C ALA A 225 6.70 -13.19 -17.41
N GLY A 226 6.30 -14.00 -16.42
CA GLY A 226 6.24 -13.59 -15.02
C GLY A 226 7.61 -13.17 -14.47
N GLY A 227 8.66 -13.92 -14.80
CA GLY A 227 10.04 -13.58 -14.43
C GLY A 227 10.50 -12.24 -15.01
N ILE A 228 10.22 -11.99 -16.29
CA ILE A 228 10.54 -10.70 -16.97
C ILE A 228 9.76 -9.55 -16.34
N LEU A 229 8.49 -9.75 -15.98
CA LEU A 229 7.67 -8.74 -15.32
C LEU A 229 8.22 -8.41 -13.92
N ILE A 230 8.53 -9.42 -13.11
CA ILE A 230 9.14 -9.23 -11.78
C ILE A 230 10.46 -8.47 -11.91
N LEU A 231 11.33 -8.88 -12.85
CA LEU A 231 12.61 -8.22 -13.08
C LEU A 231 12.44 -6.76 -13.52
N SER A 232 11.43 -6.47 -14.36
CA SER A 232 11.09 -5.10 -14.78
C SER A 232 10.60 -4.25 -13.61
N PHE A 233 9.75 -4.81 -12.74
CA PHE A 233 9.34 -4.14 -11.51
C PHE A 233 10.53 -3.81 -10.61
N VAL A 234 11.42 -4.78 -10.36
CA VAL A 234 12.62 -4.60 -9.53
C VAL A 234 13.56 -3.55 -10.11
N LEU A 235 13.78 -3.54 -11.44
CA LEU A 235 14.65 -2.56 -12.09
C LEU A 235 14.09 -1.14 -11.99
N ILE A 236 12.81 -0.96 -12.30
CA ILE A 236 12.15 0.35 -12.20
C ILE A 236 12.15 0.81 -10.75
N PHE A 237 11.80 -0.08 -9.83
CA PHE A 237 11.83 0.17 -8.39
C PHE A 237 13.19 0.68 -7.91
N TRP A 238 14.27 -0.05 -8.21
CA TRP A 238 15.61 0.30 -7.78
C TRP A 238 16.06 1.65 -8.36
N ARG A 239 15.77 1.89 -9.65
CA ARG A 239 16.10 3.16 -10.32
C ARG A 239 15.29 4.33 -9.79
N SER A 240 14.01 4.13 -9.49
CA SER A 240 13.15 5.15 -8.91
C SER A 240 13.63 5.56 -7.52
N ILE A 241 13.97 4.60 -6.66
CA ILE A 241 14.52 4.89 -5.32
C ILE A 241 15.84 5.68 -5.42
N ILE A 242 16.79 5.24 -6.24
CA ILE A 242 18.07 5.94 -6.38
C ILE A 242 17.89 7.37 -6.86
N MET A 243 17.06 7.58 -7.89
CA MET A 243 16.86 8.91 -8.45
C MET A 243 16.15 9.83 -7.47
N VAL A 244 15.01 9.38 -6.93
CA VAL A 244 14.21 10.19 -6.01
C VAL A 244 14.98 10.46 -4.72
N GLY A 245 15.78 9.50 -4.25
CA GLY A 245 16.72 9.68 -3.14
C GLY A 245 17.79 10.74 -3.43
N LYS A 246 18.42 10.72 -4.61
CA LYS A 246 19.39 11.75 -5.03
C LYS A 246 18.77 13.14 -5.13
N LEU A 247 17.52 13.24 -5.57
CA LEU A 247 16.80 14.51 -5.69
C LEU A 247 16.21 15.00 -4.36
N SER A 248 16.15 14.14 -3.34
CA SER A 248 15.55 14.46 -2.04
C SER A 248 16.16 15.72 -1.41
N GLY A 249 17.47 15.95 -1.57
CA GLY A 249 18.15 17.14 -1.05
C GLY A 249 17.77 18.46 -1.76
N THR A 250 17.08 18.40 -2.90
CA THR A 250 16.60 19.58 -3.65
C THR A 250 15.13 19.92 -3.38
N TYR A 251 14.40 19.00 -2.72
CA TYR A 251 13.00 19.21 -2.40
C TYR A 251 12.83 20.09 -1.16
N LYS A 252 11.66 20.73 -1.04
CA LYS A 252 11.23 21.36 0.22
C LYS A 252 11.26 20.32 1.34
N ILE A 253 11.62 20.74 2.56
CA ILE A 253 11.82 19.87 3.74
C ILE A 253 10.67 18.87 3.92
N LEU A 254 9.42 19.33 3.80
CA LEU A 254 8.24 18.47 3.95
C LEU A 254 8.16 17.36 2.88
N LYS A 255 8.43 17.70 1.62
CA LYS A 255 8.44 16.73 0.51
C LYS A 255 9.62 15.76 0.64
N SER A 256 10.79 16.25 1.03
CA SER A 256 11.97 15.41 1.30
C SER A 256 11.70 14.40 2.42
N ALA A 257 11.09 14.85 3.53
CA ALA A 257 10.68 13.98 4.64
C ALA A 257 9.66 12.93 4.19
N ALA A 258 8.65 13.32 3.42
CA ALA A 258 7.65 12.40 2.88
C ALA A 258 8.25 11.35 1.94
N VAL A 259 9.16 11.75 1.07
CA VAL A 259 9.91 10.85 0.18
C VAL A 259 10.72 9.83 0.99
N SER A 260 11.50 10.30 1.96
CA SER A 260 12.34 9.42 2.80
C SER A 260 11.49 8.38 3.53
N ARG A 261 10.36 8.80 4.12
CA ARG A 261 9.45 7.90 4.83
C ARG A 261 8.85 6.87 3.90
N ASN A 262 8.34 7.28 2.74
CA ASN A 262 7.77 6.35 1.75
C ASN A 262 8.81 5.34 1.25
N ILE A 263 10.08 5.74 1.07
CA ILE A 263 11.17 4.80 0.72
C ILE A 263 11.37 3.78 1.84
N SER A 264 11.46 4.21 3.10
CA SER A 264 11.62 3.28 4.23
C SER A 264 10.43 2.34 4.40
N PHE A 265 9.20 2.85 4.30
CA PHE A 265 7.99 2.01 4.33
C PHE A 265 8.00 0.99 3.20
N LEU A 266 8.36 1.42 2.00
CA LEU A 266 8.43 0.54 0.85
C LEU A 266 9.45 -0.59 1.06
N ILE A 267 10.65 -0.28 1.57
CA ILE A 267 11.67 -1.29 1.89
C ILE A 267 11.15 -2.29 2.94
N VAL A 268 10.58 -1.80 4.04
CA VAL A 268 10.06 -2.67 5.11
C VAL A 268 8.93 -3.56 4.59
N LEU A 269 7.97 -3.00 3.85
CA LEU A 269 6.86 -3.77 3.29
C LEU A 269 7.35 -4.80 2.26
N SER A 270 8.36 -4.48 1.45
CA SER A 270 8.99 -5.44 0.53
C SER A 270 9.68 -6.58 1.28
N VAL A 271 10.40 -6.30 2.37
CA VAL A 271 11.03 -7.33 3.20
C VAL A 271 9.97 -8.25 3.82
N VAL A 272 8.89 -7.68 4.37
CA VAL A 272 7.79 -8.47 4.94
C VAL A 272 7.13 -9.35 3.88
N SER A 273 6.87 -8.82 2.68
CA SER A 273 6.32 -9.59 1.56
C SER A 273 7.20 -10.79 1.17
N VAL A 274 8.53 -10.64 1.24
CA VAL A 274 9.47 -11.74 0.97
C VAL A 274 9.51 -12.78 2.11
N LEU A 275 9.37 -12.35 3.37
CA LEU A 275 9.37 -13.23 4.55
C LEU A 275 8.05 -14.02 4.74
N TYR A 276 6.93 -13.46 4.27
CA TYR A 276 5.60 -14.03 4.41
C TYR A 276 4.93 -14.29 3.05
N PRO A 277 5.31 -15.36 2.33
CA PRO A 277 4.80 -15.66 0.98
C PRO A 277 3.29 -15.89 0.94
N ALA A 278 2.68 -16.39 2.01
CA ALA A 278 1.24 -16.65 2.08
C ALA A 278 0.37 -15.39 1.98
N VAL A 279 0.89 -14.23 2.41
CA VAL A 279 0.17 -12.94 2.45
C VAL A 279 0.63 -11.97 1.36
N GLN A 280 1.60 -12.36 0.52
CA GLN A 280 2.09 -11.58 -0.61
C GLN A 280 0.98 -10.92 -1.45
N PRO A 281 -0.12 -11.61 -1.80
CA PRO A 281 -1.17 -11.04 -2.63
C PRO A 281 -1.87 -9.83 -1.99
N GLY A 282 -2.15 -9.88 -0.67
CA GLY A 282 -2.75 -8.78 0.08
C GLY A 282 -1.75 -7.65 0.34
N PHE A 283 -0.49 -7.99 0.64
CA PHE A 283 0.57 -7.01 0.90
C PHE A 283 0.95 -6.18 -0.32
N PHE A 284 0.72 -6.68 -1.53
CA PHE A 284 0.93 -5.92 -2.76
C PHE A 284 0.11 -4.61 -2.78
N PHE A 285 -1.07 -4.63 -2.13
CA PHE A 285 -1.91 -3.45 -1.97
C PHE A 285 -1.21 -2.36 -1.16
N LEU A 286 -0.62 -2.74 -0.03
CA LEU A 286 0.11 -1.85 0.88
C LEU A 286 1.39 -1.33 0.22
N ILE A 287 2.13 -2.19 -0.50
CA ILE A 287 3.34 -1.83 -1.24
C ILE A 287 3.04 -0.82 -2.35
N SER A 288 1.89 -0.96 -3.02
CA SER A 288 1.48 -0.09 -4.14
C SER A 288 1.34 1.37 -3.72
N ILE A 289 1.05 1.65 -2.44
CA ILE A 289 0.91 3.01 -1.90
C ILE A 289 2.22 3.80 -2.04
N PRO A 290 3.31 3.47 -1.30
CA PRO A 290 4.56 4.21 -1.43
C PRO A 290 5.20 4.04 -2.81
N PHE A 291 4.99 2.89 -3.47
CA PHE A 291 5.50 2.66 -4.81
C PHE A 291 4.92 3.63 -5.84
N SER A 292 3.60 3.87 -5.81
CA SER A 292 2.94 4.81 -6.73
C SER A 292 3.45 6.24 -6.58
N LEU A 293 3.71 6.70 -5.34
CA LEU A 293 4.25 8.03 -5.08
C LEU A 293 5.67 8.15 -5.64
N ILE A 294 6.54 7.17 -5.37
CA ILE A 294 7.93 7.17 -5.82
C ILE A 294 8.03 7.07 -7.35
N VAL A 295 7.24 6.20 -7.98
CA VAL A 295 7.24 6.06 -9.45
C VAL A 295 6.63 7.30 -10.11
N SER A 296 5.58 7.88 -9.54
CA SER A 296 5.01 9.11 -10.08
C SER A 296 6.03 10.24 -10.10
N GLU A 297 6.82 10.40 -9.04
CA GLU A 297 7.90 11.39 -8.98
C GLU A 297 9.02 11.04 -9.97
N TYR A 298 9.38 9.76 -10.10
CA TYR A 298 10.40 9.29 -11.06
C TYR A 298 10.03 9.58 -12.52
N VAL A 299 8.76 9.40 -12.90
CA VAL A 299 8.31 9.53 -14.31
C VAL A 299 8.00 10.98 -14.67
N THR A 300 7.52 11.79 -13.72
CA THR A 300 7.03 13.16 -13.99
C THR A 300 8.08 14.25 -13.88
N HIS A 301 9.19 14.01 -13.17
CA HIS A 301 10.20 15.05 -12.90
C HIS A 301 10.76 15.69 -14.19
N GLU A 302 10.97 17.00 -14.21
CA GLU A 302 11.29 17.75 -15.44
C GLU A 302 12.65 17.36 -16.06
N SER A 303 13.61 16.96 -15.22
CA SER A 303 14.93 16.45 -15.65
C SER A 303 14.91 15.00 -16.18
N THR A 304 13.72 14.42 -16.39
CA THR A 304 13.58 13.04 -16.87
C THR A 304 13.94 12.92 -18.35
N THR A 305 14.89 12.03 -18.63
CA THR A 305 15.21 11.58 -19.98
C THR A 305 14.05 10.76 -20.56
N SER A 306 13.82 10.85 -21.87
CA SER A 306 12.83 10.05 -22.62
C SER A 306 12.88 8.55 -22.26
N ASN A 307 14.06 8.02 -21.98
CA ASN A 307 14.30 6.60 -21.64
C ASN A 307 13.47 6.12 -20.45
N ARG A 308 13.27 6.95 -19.41
CA ARG A 308 12.52 6.56 -18.20
C ARG A 308 11.03 6.38 -18.49
N ARG A 309 10.49 7.23 -19.38
CA ARG A 309 9.09 7.15 -19.81
C ARG A 309 8.87 5.94 -20.71
N VAL A 310 9.87 5.58 -21.51
CA VAL A 310 9.87 4.33 -22.29
C VAL A 310 9.92 3.12 -21.36
N GLU A 311 10.78 3.10 -20.35
CA GLU A 311 10.84 2.03 -19.34
C GLU A 311 9.48 1.84 -18.66
N PHE A 312 8.85 2.94 -18.24
CA PHE A 312 7.52 2.87 -17.64
C PHE A 312 6.43 2.40 -18.63
N LEU A 313 6.49 2.82 -19.90
CA LEU A 313 5.60 2.31 -20.93
C LEU A 313 5.78 0.80 -21.15
N VAL A 314 7.02 0.31 -21.19
CA VAL A 314 7.33 -1.12 -21.31
C VAL A 314 6.76 -1.89 -20.13
N LEU A 315 6.86 -1.36 -18.90
CA LEU A 315 6.22 -1.96 -17.72
C LEU A 315 4.70 -2.08 -17.90
N LEU A 316 4.03 -1.02 -18.33
CA LEU A 316 2.59 -1.05 -18.58
C LEU A 316 2.21 -2.04 -19.67
N ILE A 317 3.03 -2.20 -20.71
CA ILE A 317 2.81 -3.21 -21.75
C ILE A 317 2.95 -4.61 -21.15
N LEU A 318 4.00 -4.88 -20.36
CA LEU A 318 4.23 -6.18 -19.73
C LEU A 318 3.09 -6.54 -18.76
N ILE A 319 2.60 -5.59 -17.97
CA ILE A 319 1.44 -5.79 -17.09
C ILE A 319 0.21 -6.16 -17.92
N ALA A 320 -0.06 -5.44 -19.01
CA ALA A 320 -1.20 -5.74 -19.88
C ALA A 320 -1.06 -7.11 -20.54
N MET A 321 0.13 -7.48 -21.01
CA MET A 321 0.41 -8.81 -21.58
C MET A 321 0.23 -9.92 -20.55
N SER A 322 0.74 -9.74 -19.33
CA SER A 322 0.55 -10.68 -18.23
C SER A 322 -0.93 -10.84 -17.86
N ARG A 323 -1.74 -9.79 -18.01
CA ARG A 323 -3.18 -9.87 -17.78
C ARG A 323 -3.91 -10.62 -18.89
N LEU A 324 -3.56 -10.33 -20.14
CA LEU A 324 -4.12 -11.02 -21.31
C LEU A 324 -3.78 -12.51 -21.28
N SER A 325 -2.57 -12.90 -20.88
CA SER A 325 -2.17 -14.31 -20.81
C SER A 325 -2.93 -15.11 -19.74
N VAL A 326 -3.52 -14.46 -18.74
CA VAL A 326 -4.34 -15.12 -17.71
C VAL A 326 -5.82 -15.15 -18.12
N LEU A 327 -6.24 -14.27 -19.04
CA LEU A 327 -7.61 -14.19 -19.55
C LEU A 327 -7.89 -15.17 -20.71
N ILE A 328 -6.86 -15.58 -21.45
CA ILE A 328 -6.90 -16.54 -22.57
C ILE A 328 -6.69 -17.95 -22.01
#